data_AF-A0A2J4QIP8-F1
#
_entry.id   AF-A0A2J4QIP8-F1
#
_cell.length_a   1.000
_cell.length_b   1.000
_cell.length_c   1.000
_cell.angle_alpha   90.00
_cell.angle_beta   90.00
_cell.angle_gamma   90.00
#
_symmetry.space_group_name_H-M   'P 1'
#
loop_
_entity.id
_entity.type
_entity.pdbx_description
1 polymer ?
#
loop_
_entity_poly.entity_id
_entity_poly.type
_entity_poly.pdbx_seq_one_letter_code
_entity_poly.pdbx_strand_id
1 'polypeptide(L)'
;MFADMKSMVIKAWRERYALLAINCMNLESARAAVRVAEKHRAPIILNLYQGHLSHFPATTAAAVVRVLAEEASIPVTLSLDHGKEPIKIRQAFRAGFSGLMIDASAFALAENIRQTREVAELAASVGLCVEGELGHLADAPRYDQASNADLMTQPQD
;
A
#
# COMPACT_ATOMS: atom_id res chain seq x y z
N MET A 1 0.61 18.14 2.41
CA MET A 1 0.18 18.04 0.99
C MET A 1 -0.15 16.59 0.63
N PHE A 2 -1.20 16.31 -0.16
CA PHE A 2 -1.46 14.96 -0.70
C PHE A 2 -0.44 14.64 -1.80
N ALA A 3 0.38 13.61 -1.58
CA ALA A 3 1.57 13.34 -2.38
C ALA A 3 1.46 12.06 -3.21
N ASP A 4 2.19 12.04 -4.32
CA ASP A 4 2.37 10.85 -5.14
C ASP A 4 3.30 9.83 -4.46
N MET A 5 2.75 8.65 -4.15
CA MET A 5 3.47 7.54 -3.51
C MET A 5 4.67 7.08 -4.34
N LYS A 6 4.56 7.03 -5.68
CA LYS A 6 5.66 6.57 -6.53
C LYS A 6 6.89 7.45 -6.37
N SER A 7 6.70 8.76 -6.40
CA SER A 7 7.76 9.74 -6.17
C SER A 7 8.35 9.64 -4.76
N MET A 8 7.51 9.41 -3.73
CA MET A 8 7.97 9.21 -2.36
C MET A 8 8.86 7.96 -2.23
N VAL A 9 8.42 6.82 -2.76
CA VAL A 9 9.18 5.56 -2.72
C VAL A 9 10.51 5.68 -3.48
N ILE A 10 10.49 6.27 -4.67
CA ILE A 10 11.72 6.49 -5.47
C ILE A 10 12.70 7.39 -4.73
N LYS A 11 12.22 8.46 -4.09
CA LYS A 11 13.08 9.35 -3.28
C LYS A 11 13.69 8.60 -2.10
N ALA A 12 12.88 7.86 -1.36
CA ALA A 12 13.32 7.06 -0.21
C ALA A 12 14.40 6.05 -0.58
N TRP A 13 14.22 5.34 -1.70
CA TRP A 13 15.21 4.42 -2.25
C TRP A 13 16.53 5.12 -2.61
N ARG A 14 16.48 6.24 -3.34
CA ARG A 14 17.67 7.02 -3.73
C ARG A 14 18.44 7.57 -2.53
N GLU A 15 17.71 8.00 -1.50
CA GLU A 15 18.27 8.62 -0.30
C GLU A 15 18.53 7.63 0.84
N ARG A 16 18.30 6.34 0.60
CA ARG A 16 18.59 5.22 1.51
C ARG A 16 17.89 5.33 2.87
N TYR A 17 16.59 5.62 2.84
CA TYR A 17 15.72 5.53 4.02
C TYR A 17 14.43 4.76 3.70
N ALA A 18 13.71 4.38 4.74
CA ALA A 18 12.41 3.70 4.63
C ALA A 18 11.26 4.66 4.94
N LEU A 19 10.13 4.47 4.27
CA LEU A 19 8.87 5.14 4.58
C LEU A 19 8.07 4.26 5.54
N LEU A 20 7.41 4.87 6.52
CA LEU A 20 6.40 4.16 7.30
C LEU A 20 5.12 4.06 6.47
N ALA A 21 4.63 2.83 6.30
CA ALA A 21 3.32 2.53 5.75
C ALA A 21 2.42 2.01 6.88
N ILE A 22 1.45 2.82 7.30
CA ILE A 22 0.64 2.57 8.51
C ILE A 22 -0.81 2.33 8.13
N ASN A 23 -1.33 1.16 8.48
CA ASN A 23 -2.74 0.86 8.29
C ASN A 23 -3.63 1.77 9.14
N CYS A 24 -4.60 2.37 8.48
CA CYS A 24 -5.67 3.15 9.09
C CYS A 24 -7.01 2.48 8.77
N MET A 25 -7.99 2.69 9.65
CA MET A 25 -9.33 2.10 9.52
C MET A 25 -10.45 3.10 9.74
N ASN A 26 -10.13 4.34 10.10
CA ASN A 26 -11.08 5.43 10.36
C ASN A 26 -10.34 6.78 10.40
N LEU A 27 -11.07 7.86 10.70
CA LEU A 27 -10.50 9.21 10.85
C LEU A 27 -9.48 9.29 12.00
N GLU A 28 -9.79 8.66 13.14
CA GLU A 28 -8.97 8.76 14.35
C GLU A 28 -7.57 8.16 14.13
N SER A 29 -7.50 6.97 13.53
CA SER A 29 -6.25 6.30 13.19
C SER A 29 -5.45 7.07 12.14
N ALA A 30 -6.09 7.54 11.06
CA ALA A 30 -5.43 8.35 10.03
C ALA A 30 -4.86 9.65 10.62
N ARG A 31 -5.64 10.37 11.43
CA ARG A 31 -5.21 11.62 12.06
C ARG A 31 -4.09 11.37 13.07
N ALA A 32 -4.14 10.28 13.84
CA ALA A 32 -3.09 9.93 14.78
C ALA A 32 -1.76 9.65 14.05
N ALA A 33 -1.79 8.87 12.97
CA ALA A 33 -0.62 8.55 12.16
C ALA A 33 0.01 9.83 11.56
N VAL A 34 -0.80 10.71 10.96
CA VAL A 34 -0.32 11.99 10.39
C VAL A 34 0.30 12.87 11.47
N ARG A 35 -0.36 13.06 12.62
CA ARG A 35 0.18 13.91 13.70
C ARG A 35 1.52 13.43 14.24
N VAL A 36 1.69 12.10 14.37
CA VAL A 36 2.97 11.52 14.81
C VAL A 36 4.04 11.72 13.74
N ALA A 37 3.72 11.46 12.47
CA ALA A 37 4.64 11.67 11.36
C ALA A 37 5.09 13.14 11.26
N GLU A 38 4.19 14.10 11.47
CA GLU A 38 4.52 15.54 11.51
C GLU A 38 5.51 15.88 12.62
N LYS A 39 5.32 15.33 13.84
CA LYS A 39 6.24 15.54 14.96
C LYS A 39 7.67 15.10 14.60
N HIS A 40 7.80 14.07 13.77
CA HIS A 40 9.08 13.55 13.30
C HIS A 40 9.54 14.13 11.95
N ARG A 41 8.76 15.03 11.34
CA ARG A 41 9.00 15.58 10.00
C ARG A 41 9.21 14.49 8.96
N ALA A 42 8.53 13.37 9.12
CA ALA A 42 8.69 12.18 8.29
C ALA A 42 7.54 12.08 7.28
N PRO A 43 7.80 11.92 5.97
CA PRO A 43 6.74 11.58 5.03
C PRO A 43 6.12 10.22 5.37
N ILE A 44 4.82 10.06 5.12
CA ILE A 44 4.07 8.86 5.53
C ILE A 44 3.15 8.32 4.43
N ILE A 45 3.09 6.99 4.32
CA ILE A 45 2.08 6.26 3.56
C ILE A 45 1.00 5.82 4.54
N LEU A 46 -0.24 6.24 4.34
CA LEU A 46 -1.38 5.64 5.00
C LEU A 46 -1.86 4.46 4.16
N ASN A 47 -1.95 3.29 4.77
CA ASN A 47 -2.50 2.10 4.14
C ASN A 47 -3.96 1.93 4.56
N LEU A 48 -4.78 1.42 3.65
CA LEU A 48 -6.09 0.89 3.97
C LEU A 48 -6.13 -0.58 3.57
N TYR A 49 -6.16 -1.46 4.57
CA TYR A 49 -6.33 -2.89 4.31
C TYR A 49 -7.67 -3.13 3.62
N GLN A 50 -7.70 -3.95 2.57
CA GLN A 50 -8.93 -4.21 1.81
C GLN A 50 -10.11 -4.70 2.67
N GLY A 51 -9.84 -5.34 3.81
CA GLY A 51 -10.86 -5.80 4.75
C GLY A 51 -11.59 -4.65 5.45
N HIS A 52 -10.95 -3.48 5.57
CA HIS A 52 -11.54 -2.29 6.18
C HIS A 52 -12.47 -1.52 5.23
N LEU A 53 -12.47 -1.81 3.93
CA LEU A 53 -13.28 -1.07 2.94
C LEU A 53 -14.80 -1.17 3.18
N SER A 54 -15.27 -2.19 3.91
CA SER A 54 -16.67 -2.31 4.32
C SER A 54 -17.05 -1.33 5.44
N HIS A 55 -16.10 -0.99 6.31
CA HIS A 55 -16.26 -0.06 7.42
C HIS A 55 -15.89 1.37 7.03
N PHE A 56 -14.81 1.54 6.27
CA PHE A 56 -14.27 2.81 5.82
C PHE A 56 -14.12 2.80 4.29
N PRO A 57 -15.20 3.11 3.55
CA PRO A 57 -15.22 3.02 2.10
C PRO A 57 -14.13 3.87 1.43
N ALA A 58 -13.62 3.41 0.30
CA ALA A 58 -12.48 4.02 -0.39
C ALA A 58 -12.68 5.53 -0.64
N THR A 59 -13.86 5.96 -1.08
CA THR A 59 -14.14 7.39 -1.34
C THR A 59 -14.10 8.23 -0.06
N THR A 60 -14.64 7.71 1.05
CA THR A 60 -14.58 8.36 2.36
C THR A 60 -13.14 8.42 2.88
N ALA A 61 -12.39 7.32 2.77
CA ALA A 61 -10.98 7.28 3.17
C ALA A 61 -10.14 8.27 2.37
N ALA A 62 -10.31 8.33 1.05
CA ALA A 62 -9.61 9.27 0.19
C ALA A 62 -9.94 10.73 0.55
N ALA A 63 -11.21 11.05 0.81
CA ALA A 63 -11.61 12.40 1.22
C ALA A 63 -10.98 12.80 2.55
N VAL A 64 -11.05 11.92 3.57
CA VAL A 64 -10.44 12.14 4.88
C VAL A 64 -8.93 12.36 4.76
N VAL A 65 -8.23 11.47 4.06
CA VAL A 65 -6.77 11.57 3.94
C VAL A 65 -6.36 12.79 3.14
N ARG A 66 -7.12 13.21 2.11
CA ARG A 66 -6.84 14.46 1.39
C ARG A 66 -6.91 15.68 2.29
N VAL A 67 -7.96 15.79 3.12
CA VAL A 67 -8.08 16.89 4.09
C VAL A 67 -6.91 16.88 5.08
N LEU A 68 -6.62 15.73 5.69
CA LEU A 68 -5.50 15.60 6.62
C LEU A 68 -4.16 15.93 5.94
N ALA A 69 -4.00 15.53 4.69
CA ALA A 69 -2.80 15.83 3.92
C ALA A 69 -2.70 17.33 3.61
N GLU A 70 -3.78 18.03 3.29
CA GLU A 70 -3.79 19.48 3.06
C GLU A 70 -3.39 20.27 4.32
N GLU A 71 -3.83 19.81 5.49
CA GLU A 71 -3.47 20.39 6.79
C GLU A 71 -2.04 20.07 7.23
N ALA A 72 -1.49 18.94 6.76
CA ALA A 72 -0.17 18.47 7.17
C ALA A 72 0.99 19.23 6.51
N SER A 73 2.00 19.51 7.34
CA SER A 73 3.30 20.08 6.97
C SER A 73 4.27 19.08 6.30
N ILE A 74 3.88 17.81 6.20
CA ILE A 74 4.63 16.72 5.56
C ILE A 74 3.89 16.19 4.31
N PRO A 75 4.59 15.44 3.43
CA PRO A 75 3.94 14.62 2.42
C PRO A 75 3.14 13.48 3.07
N VAL A 76 1.86 13.37 2.71
CA VAL A 76 0.98 12.27 3.13
C VAL A 76 0.39 11.63 1.87
N THR A 77 0.41 10.31 1.81
CA THR A 77 -0.20 9.56 0.69
C THR A 77 -1.10 8.44 1.19
N LEU A 78 -1.90 7.85 0.29
CA LEU A 78 -2.85 6.78 0.59
C LEU A 78 -2.67 5.61 -0.38
N SER A 79 -2.53 4.39 0.14
CA SER A 79 -2.42 3.16 -0.64
C SER A 79 -3.42 2.09 -0.19
N LEU A 80 -3.84 1.23 -1.12
CA LEU A 80 -4.59 0.02 -0.81
C LEU A 80 -3.60 -1.07 -0.39
N ASP A 81 -3.92 -1.76 0.70
CA ASP A 81 -3.07 -2.79 1.28
C ASP A 81 -3.70 -4.19 1.18
N HIS A 82 -2.88 -5.17 0.81
CA HIS A 82 -3.23 -6.55 0.49
C HIS A 82 -4.50 -6.70 -0.37
N GLY A 83 -4.58 -6.01 -1.52
CA GLY A 83 -5.71 -6.15 -2.43
C GLY A 83 -5.77 -7.56 -3.03
N LYS A 84 -6.80 -8.35 -2.72
CA LYS A 84 -7.04 -9.69 -3.30
C LYS A 84 -8.27 -9.70 -4.22
N GLU A 85 -9.23 -8.82 -3.94
CA GLU A 85 -10.47 -8.74 -4.69
C GLU A 85 -10.38 -7.66 -5.78
N PRO A 86 -10.49 -8.01 -7.08
CA PRO A 86 -10.39 -7.03 -8.17
C PRO A 86 -11.38 -5.87 -8.06
N ILE A 87 -12.54 -6.10 -7.45
CA ILE A 87 -13.54 -5.04 -7.22
C ILE A 87 -13.04 -3.98 -6.23
N LYS A 88 -12.36 -4.39 -5.16
CA LYS A 88 -11.81 -3.50 -4.13
C LYS A 88 -10.61 -2.70 -4.66
N ILE A 89 -9.76 -3.33 -5.47
CA ILE A 89 -8.68 -2.65 -6.19
C ILE A 89 -9.24 -1.55 -7.10
N ARG A 90 -10.27 -1.86 -7.89
CA ARG A 90 -10.94 -0.86 -8.74
C ARG A 90 -11.63 0.25 -7.96
N GLN A 91 -12.17 -0.04 -6.77
CA GLN A 91 -12.74 0.98 -5.89
C GLN A 91 -11.66 1.94 -5.38
N ALA A 92 -10.53 1.43 -4.90
CA ALA A 92 -9.40 2.25 -4.46
C ALA A 92 -8.83 3.10 -5.60
N PHE A 93 -8.63 2.49 -6.78
CA PHE A 93 -8.21 3.19 -7.99
C PHE A 93 -9.14 4.37 -8.32
N ARG A 94 -10.46 4.10 -8.40
CA ARG A 94 -11.48 5.13 -8.71
C ARG A 94 -11.59 6.21 -7.63
N ALA A 95 -11.32 5.88 -6.37
CA ALA A 95 -11.32 6.84 -5.27
C ALA A 95 -10.10 7.78 -5.29
N GLY A 96 -9.13 7.54 -6.18
CA GLY A 96 -7.94 8.37 -6.32
C GLY A 96 -6.90 8.11 -5.22
N PHE A 97 -6.78 6.85 -4.79
CA PHE A 97 -5.64 6.39 -4.01
C PHE A 97 -4.36 6.62 -4.83
N SER A 98 -3.23 6.83 -4.16
CA SER A 98 -1.93 7.06 -4.81
C SER A 98 -1.11 5.77 -5.01
N GLY A 99 -1.51 4.67 -4.37
CA GLY A 99 -0.89 3.37 -4.52
C GLY A 99 -1.93 2.24 -4.48
N LEU A 100 -1.61 1.14 -5.15
CA LEU A 100 -2.36 -0.10 -5.11
C LEU A 100 -1.42 -1.27 -4.83
N MET A 101 -1.70 -2.04 -3.80
CA MET A 101 -1.10 -3.36 -3.62
C MET A 101 -2.04 -4.45 -4.15
N ILE A 102 -1.49 -5.36 -4.94
CA ILE A 102 -2.12 -6.62 -5.33
C ILE A 102 -1.37 -7.76 -4.63
N ASP A 103 -2.10 -8.47 -3.77
CA ASP A 103 -1.59 -9.66 -3.10
C ASP A 103 -2.12 -10.90 -3.83
N ALA A 104 -1.40 -11.27 -4.88
CA ALA A 104 -1.58 -12.52 -5.60
C ALA A 104 -0.53 -13.57 -5.18
N SER A 105 0.12 -13.36 -4.02
CA SER A 105 1.19 -14.22 -3.54
C SER A 105 0.73 -15.69 -3.50
N ALA A 106 -0.49 -15.96 -3.01
CA ALA A 106 -1.08 -17.30 -2.85
C ALA A 106 -1.17 -18.14 -4.14
N PHE A 107 -0.95 -17.53 -5.30
CA PHE A 107 -1.00 -18.22 -6.59
C PHE A 107 0.41 -18.63 -7.05
N ALA A 108 0.46 -19.61 -7.96
CA ALA A 108 1.71 -19.94 -8.65
C ALA A 108 2.29 -18.71 -9.37
N LEU A 109 3.63 -18.62 -9.47
CA LEU A 109 4.33 -17.45 -10.00
C LEU A 109 3.75 -16.90 -11.32
N ALA A 110 3.46 -17.78 -12.29
CA ALA A 110 2.90 -17.37 -13.57
C ALA A 110 1.53 -16.67 -13.43
N GLU A 111 0.70 -17.13 -12.50
CA GLU A 111 -0.62 -16.55 -12.22
C GLU A 111 -0.50 -15.25 -11.39
N ASN A 112 0.45 -15.18 -10.46
CA ASN A 112 0.79 -13.95 -9.75
C ASN A 112 1.24 -12.86 -10.74
N ILE A 113 2.18 -13.18 -11.64
CA ILE A 113 2.63 -12.26 -12.70
C ILE A 113 1.44 -11.79 -13.55
N ARG A 114 0.54 -12.70 -13.93
CA ARG A 114 -0.64 -12.37 -14.74
C ARG A 114 -1.55 -11.37 -14.02
N GLN A 115 -1.93 -11.65 -12.77
CA GLN A 115 -2.81 -10.77 -11.98
C GLN A 115 -2.15 -9.44 -11.65
N THR A 116 -0.88 -9.46 -11.24
CA THR A 116 -0.11 -8.25 -10.93
C THR A 116 0.02 -7.35 -12.15
N ARG A 117 0.23 -7.94 -13.33
CA ARG A 117 0.28 -7.21 -14.61
C ARG A 117 -1.05 -6.52 -14.93
N GLU A 118 -2.20 -7.16 -14.70
CA GLU A 118 -3.51 -6.51 -14.92
C GLU A 118 -3.68 -5.24 -14.08
N VAL A 119 -3.23 -5.27 -12.82
CA VAL A 119 -3.29 -4.11 -11.93
C VAL A 119 -2.27 -3.04 -12.35
N ALA A 120 -1.07 -3.45 -12.77
CA ALA A 120 -0.06 -2.54 -13.31
C ALA A 120 -0.54 -1.83 -14.59
N GLU A 121 -1.22 -2.54 -15.50
CA GLU A 121 -1.78 -1.96 -16.73
C GLU A 121 -2.90 -0.96 -16.42
N LEU A 122 -3.77 -1.25 -15.45
CA LEU A 122 -4.76 -0.30 -14.95
C LEU A 122 -4.10 0.97 -14.41
N ALA A 123 -3.09 0.82 -13.55
CA ALA A 123 -2.35 1.90 -12.91
C ALA A 123 -1.53 2.75 -13.89
N ALA A 124 -1.01 2.14 -14.96
CA ALA A 124 -0.15 2.80 -15.94
C ALA A 124 -0.83 4.01 -16.62
N SER A 125 -2.16 3.93 -16.82
CA SER A 125 -2.96 5.00 -17.44
C SER A 125 -2.88 6.36 -16.72
N VAL A 126 -2.54 6.36 -15.43
CA VAL A 126 -2.42 7.57 -14.60
C VAL A 126 -1.09 7.64 -13.84
N GLY A 127 -0.13 6.77 -14.20
CA GLY A 127 1.21 6.75 -13.59
C GLY A 127 1.26 6.29 -12.12
N LEU A 128 0.25 5.55 -11.66
CA LEU A 128 0.09 5.16 -10.26
C LEU A 128 1.14 4.15 -9.78
N CYS A 129 1.49 4.19 -8.48
CA CYS A 129 2.34 3.18 -7.87
C CYS A 129 1.59 1.85 -7.71
N VAL A 130 2.23 0.74 -8.09
CA VAL A 130 1.71 -0.61 -7.83
C VAL A 130 2.75 -1.41 -7.07
N GLU A 131 2.30 -2.09 -6.03
CA GLU A 131 3.06 -3.04 -5.23
C GLU A 131 2.53 -4.45 -5.49
N GLY A 132 3.44 -5.40 -5.69
CA GLY A 132 3.14 -6.82 -5.81
C GLY A 132 3.97 -7.61 -4.80
N GLU A 133 3.49 -8.78 -4.40
CA GLU A 133 4.10 -9.60 -3.36
C GLU A 133 4.51 -10.98 -3.89
N LEU A 134 5.70 -11.44 -3.50
CA LEU A 134 6.23 -12.78 -3.74
C LEU A 134 6.62 -13.44 -2.41
N GLY A 135 6.28 -14.71 -2.23
CA GLY A 135 6.43 -15.43 -0.95
C GLY A 135 5.23 -15.26 -0.02
N HIS A 136 5.26 -15.97 1.11
CA HIS A 136 4.13 -16.13 2.05
C HIS A 136 4.58 -16.14 3.51
N LEU A 137 5.58 -15.35 3.85
CA LEU A 137 6.15 -15.41 5.19
C LEU A 137 5.12 -15.09 6.29
N ALA A 138 4.06 -14.34 5.96
CA ALA A 138 2.93 -14.08 6.86
C ALA A 138 2.15 -15.35 7.27
N ASP A 139 2.17 -16.40 6.43
CA ASP A 139 1.51 -17.69 6.70
C ASP A 139 2.43 -18.67 7.45
N ALA A 140 3.68 -18.26 7.73
CA ALA A 140 4.63 -19.10 8.44
C ALA A 140 4.16 -19.37 9.87
N PRO A 141 4.11 -20.65 10.31
CA PRO A 141 3.68 -20.99 11.67
C PRO A 141 4.66 -20.46 12.73
N ARG A 142 5.90 -20.16 12.35
CA ARG A 142 6.96 -19.56 13.17
C ARG A 142 7.87 -18.71 12.27
N TYR A 143 8.44 -17.62 12.78
CA TYR A 143 9.45 -16.84 12.06
C TYR A 143 10.83 -17.49 12.17
N ASP A 144 11.03 -18.60 11.46
CA ASP A 144 12.32 -19.23 11.27
C ASP A 144 12.67 -19.32 9.78
N GLN A 145 13.94 -19.19 9.41
CA GLN A 145 14.32 -19.22 7.99
C GLN A 145 14.45 -20.65 7.45
N ALA A 146 14.86 -21.60 8.29
CA ALA A 146 15.18 -22.95 7.85
C ALA A 146 13.93 -23.79 7.52
N SER A 147 12.81 -23.62 8.25
CA SER A 147 11.58 -24.38 7.99
C SER A 147 10.63 -23.67 7.02
N ASN A 148 10.86 -22.40 6.72
CA ASN A 148 10.00 -21.60 5.85
C ASN A 148 10.69 -21.18 4.55
N ALA A 149 11.77 -21.86 4.15
CA ALA A 149 12.50 -21.53 2.92
C ALA A 149 11.55 -21.48 1.70
N ASP A 150 10.58 -22.39 1.64
CA ASP A 150 9.56 -22.44 0.58
C ASP A 150 8.53 -21.29 0.66
N LEU A 151 8.44 -20.61 1.81
CA LEU A 151 7.58 -19.44 2.02
C LEU A 151 8.35 -18.11 1.85
N MET A 152 9.68 -18.14 1.72
CA MET A 152 10.48 -16.94 1.47
C MET A 152 10.49 -16.60 -0.02
N THR A 153 10.59 -15.30 -0.32
CA THR A 153 10.81 -14.82 -1.69
C THR A 153 12.09 -15.42 -2.26
N GLN A 154 12.00 -15.99 -3.46
CA GLN A 154 13.16 -16.52 -4.17
C GLN A 154 13.78 -15.44 -5.05
N PRO A 155 15.09 -15.16 -4.96
CA PRO A 155 15.72 -14.06 -5.72
C PRO A 155 15.65 -14.19 -7.24
N GLN A 156 15.42 -15.39 -7.78
CA GLN A 156 15.32 -15.67 -9.21
C GLN A 156 13.92 -15.47 -9.80
N ASP A 157 12.90 -15.33 -8.95
CA ASP A 157 11.50 -15.12 -9.35
C ASP A 157 11.21 -13.62 -9.58
#